data_AF-A0A665TSW0-F1
#
_entry.id   AF-A0A665TSW0-F1
#
_cell.length_a   1.000
_cell.length_b   1.000
_cell.length_c   1.000
_cell.angle_alpha   90.00
_cell.angle_beta   90.00
_cell.angle_gamma   90.00
#
_symmetry.space_group_name_H-M   'P 1'
#
loop_
_entity.id
_entity.type
_entity.pdbx_description
1 polymer ?
#
loop_
_entity_poly.entity_id
_entity_poly.type
_entity_poly.pdbx_seq_one_letter_code
_entity_poly.pdbx_strand_id
1 'polypeptide(L)'
;MSLAVKKGISAKAECRKCTARFWRLFPHLLLCLSLVAYAALGALMFKYVEGGSESTTQPDYYRFLDQIVITVQNLSVEQVETEMRYNFKSVWLQRPERWTFFGSMFFCCTVFTTIGYGEIYPVTLPGKVVCVFYAMMGIPLMLLVILDVGDFLARLMTRVYVHIYTLCKILLSHACSRCRAQKRAAESGHWAMDGGTFVIRHDVVIHEPFDIRDVLHSQADVRHQSIQLQNNKEIFEKILARENLLRKSPLLRSLSCPELNQLPPPKGYAIWDFTGLGDRMEMLDVPFVLILFIVFAYIFFFGLILPVWETEFTGFDPYYFCFITLTTIGFGDIVPNHPKYFMLTSLFIIVGMAIMSMAFKLSQTRIVSCYLDMYFELFVKLNCKK
;
A
#
# COMPACT_ATOMS: atom_id res chain seq x y z
N MET A 1 -22.86 -44.63 39.27
CA MET A 1 -22.90 -43.16 39.16
C MET A 1 -21.60 -42.52 38.62
N SER A 2 -20.40 -43.03 38.96
CA SER A 2 -19.10 -42.41 38.62
C SER A 2 -18.71 -42.42 37.11
N LEU A 3 -19.07 -43.45 36.35
CA LEU A 3 -18.71 -43.58 34.93
C LEU A 3 -19.45 -42.60 33.99
N ALA A 4 -20.71 -42.26 34.31
CA ALA A 4 -21.51 -41.30 33.53
C ALA A 4 -21.00 -39.85 33.69
N VAL A 5 -20.55 -39.49 34.89
CA VAL A 5 -19.96 -38.18 35.19
C VAL A 5 -18.61 -38.01 34.48
N LYS A 6 -17.76 -39.04 34.46
CA LYS A 6 -16.46 -39.01 33.75
C LYS A 6 -16.63 -38.89 32.22
N LYS A 7 -17.59 -39.60 31.63
CA LYS A 7 -17.94 -39.47 30.20
C LYS A 7 -18.50 -38.08 29.87
N GLY A 8 -19.36 -37.52 30.73
CA GLY A 8 -19.89 -36.16 30.58
C GLY A 8 -18.82 -35.07 30.61
N ILE A 9 -17.82 -35.20 31.49
CA ILE A 9 -16.70 -34.24 31.58
C ILE A 9 -15.77 -34.35 30.36
N SER A 10 -15.48 -35.57 29.88
CA SER A 10 -14.68 -35.79 28.67
C SER A 10 -15.34 -35.19 27.43
N ALA A 11 -16.65 -35.43 27.23
CA ALA A 11 -17.41 -34.88 26.11
C ALA A 11 -17.51 -33.35 26.17
N LYS A 12 -17.65 -32.75 27.36
CA LYS A 12 -17.66 -31.28 27.54
C LYS A 12 -16.30 -30.66 27.23
N ALA A 13 -15.21 -31.35 27.57
CA ALA A 13 -13.84 -30.92 27.27
C ALA A 13 -13.51 -31.03 25.77
N GLU A 14 -13.95 -32.11 25.10
CA GLU A 14 -13.86 -32.26 23.64
C GLU A 14 -14.70 -31.21 22.91
N CYS A 15 -15.92 -30.95 23.36
CA CYS A 15 -16.79 -29.92 22.79
C CYS A 15 -16.17 -28.52 22.89
N ARG A 16 -15.56 -28.15 24.04
CA ARG A 16 -14.82 -26.88 24.19
C ARG A 16 -13.59 -26.79 23.29
N LYS A 17 -12.84 -27.89 23.12
CA LYS A 17 -11.69 -27.93 22.20
C LYS A 17 -12.13 -27.80 20.74
N CYS A 18 -13.26 -28.40 20.38
CA CYS A 18 -13.83 -28.30 19.04
C CYS A 18 -14.36 -26.88 18.75
N THR A 19 -15.05 -26.26 19.72
CA THR A 19 -15.48 -24.85 19.59
C THR A 19 -14.29 -23.89 19.53
N ALA A 20 -13.24 -24.11 20.32
CA ALA A 20 -12.03 -23.27 20.26
C ALA A 20 -11.30 -23.39 18.91
N ARG A 21 -11.21 -24.59 18.32
CA ARG A 21 -10.65 -24.76 16.97
C ARG A 21 -11.53 -24.13 15.89
N PHE A 22 -12.85 -24.28 16.00
CA PHE A 22 -13.80 -23.66 15.09
C PHE A 22 -13.66 -22.14 15.10
N TRP A 23 -13.63 -21.51 16.28
CA TRP A 23 -13.44 -20.08 16.42
C TRP A 23 -12.08 -19.57 15.93
N ARG A 24 -11.03 -20.42 15.97
CA ARG A 24 -9.73 -20.09 15.38
C ARG A 24 -9.72 -20.14 13.85
N LEU A 25 -10.52 -21.01 13.23
CA LEU A 25 -10.62 -21.16 11.77
C LEU A 25 -11.67 -20.26 11.13
N PHE A 26 -12.70 -19.89 11.90
CA PHE A 26 -13.81 -19.03 11.49
C PHE A 26 -13.38 -17.73 10.79
N PRO A 27 -12.41 -16.93 11.31
CA PRO A 27 -12.00 -15.70 10.62
C PRO A 27 -11.31 -15.98 9.28
N HIS A 28 -10.60 -17.10 9.11
CA HIS A 28 -10.01 -17.43 7.82
C HIS A 28 -11.08 -17.83 6.80
N LEU A 29 -12.06 -18.64 7.24
CA LEU A 29 -13.19 -19.06 6.40
C LEU A 29 -14.08 -17.89 5.99
N LEU A 30 -14.37 -16.96 6.91
CA LEU A 30 -15.16 -15.77 6.64
C LEU A 30 -14.50 -14.88 5.58
N LEU A 31 -13.18 -14.69 5.66
CA LEU A 31 -12.43 -13.92 4.68
C LEU A 31 -12.46 -14.59 3.30
N CYS A 32 -12.23 -15.91 3.21
CA CYS A 32 -12.35 -16.64 1.95
C CYS A 32 -13.76 -16.55 1.36
N LEU A 33 -14.81 -16.68 2.18
CA LEU A 33 -16.19 -16.58 1.72
C LEU A 33 -16.54 -15.17 1.23
N SER A 34 -16.02 -14.13 1.90
CA SER A 34 -16.18 -12.74 1.45
C SER A 34 -15.54 -12.49 0.08
N LEU A 35 -14.38 -13.12 -0.20
CA LEU A 35 -13.71 -13.04 -1.50
C LEU A 35 -14.53 -13.70 -2.61
N VAL A 36 -15.10 -14.88 -2.34
CA VAL A 36 -15.99 -15.57 -3.28
C VAL A 36 -17.24 -14.74 -3.56
N ALA A 37 -17.83 -14.12 -2.54
CA ALA A 37 -18.98 -13.23 -2.70
C ALA A 37 -18.63 -11.99 -3.53
N TYR A 38 -17.46 -11.38 -3.32
CA TYR A 38 -16.97 -10.26 -4.11
C TYR A 38 -16.78 -10.64 -5.59
N ALA A 39 -16.21 -11.81 -5.86
CA ALA A 39 -16.05 -12.33 -7.22
C ALA A 39 -17.41 -12.58 -7.90
N ALA A 40 -18.39 -13.16 -7.18
CA ALA A 40 -19.74 -13.38 -7.71
C ALA A 40 -20.46 -12.06 -8.02
N LEU A 41 -20.30 -11.03 -7.17
CA LEU A 41 -20.83 -9.70 -7.42
C LEU A 41 -20.17 -9.05 -8.64
N GLY A 42 -18.85 -9.17 -8.78
CA GLY A 42 -18.12 -8.71 -9.96
C GLY A 42 -18.59 -9.40 -11.25
N ALA A 43 -18.82 -10.72 -11.20
CA ALA A 43 -19.35 -11.47 -12.34
C ALA A 43 -20.74 -11.00 -12.75
N LEU A 44 -21.63 -10.71 -11.80
CA LEU A 44 -22.96 -10.15 -12.09
C LEU A 44 -22.86 -8.74 -12.69
N MET A 45 -21.97 -7.90 -12.13
CA MET A 45 -21.74 -6.54 -12.60
C MET A 45 -21.25 -6.53 -14.05
N PHE A 46 -20.18 -7.26 -14.37
CA PHE A 46 -19.65 -7.31 -15.74
C PHE A 46 -20.60 -8.00 -16.70
N LYS A 47 -21.34 -9.03 -16.27
CA LYS A 47 -22.40 -9.63 -17.10
C LYS A 47 -23.49 -8.61 -17.45
N TYR A 48 -23.86 -7.72 -16.53
CA TYR A 48 -24.88 -6.70 -16.80
C TYR A 48 -24.34 -5.56 -17.66
N VAL A 49 -23.13 -5.07 -17.36
CA VAL A 49 -22.51 -3.94 -18.06
C VAL A 49 -22.07 -4.33 -19.47
N GLU A 50 -21.32 -5.43 -19.61
CA GLU A 50 -20.77 -5.87 -20.90
C GLU A 50 -21.67 -6.87 -21.61
N GLY A 51 -22.39 -7.72 -20.89
CA GLY A 51 -23.23 -8.77 -21.49
C GLY A 51 -24.55 -8.27 -22.08
N GLY A 52 -24.96 -7.03 -21.77
CA GLY A 52 -26.16 -6.38 -22.33
C GLY A 52 -25.86 -5.40 -23.46
N SER A 53 -24.59 -5.07 -23.70
CA SER A 53 -24.18 -4.28 -24.85
C SER A 53 -24.21 -5.20 -26.06
N GLU A 54 -25.30 -5.15 -26.83
CA GLU A 54 -25.41 -5.84 -28.12
C GLU A 54 -24.25 -5.34 -28.99
N SER A 55 -23.19 -6.14 -29.05
CA SER A 55 -21.90 -5.72 -29.56
C SER A 55 -22.05 -5.24 -31.00
N THR A 56 -21.85 -3.95 -31.27
CA THR A 56 -21.63 -3.42 -32.62
C THR A 56 -20.51 -4.17 -33.34
N THR A 57 -19.64 -4.84 -32.57
CA THR A 57 -18.56 -5.73 -32.99
C THR A 57 -19.03 -6.99 -33.73
N GLN A 58 -20.19 -7.57 -33.42
CA GLN A 58 -20.70 -8.74 -34.13
C GLN A 58 -21.00 -8.45 -35.61
N PRO A 59 -21.85 -7.45 -35.96
CA PRO A 59 -22.12 -7.15 -37.36
C PRO A 59 -20.88 -6.66 -38.13
N ASP A 60 -19.95 -5.95 -37.49
CA ASP A 60 -18.68 -5.57 -38.13
C ASP A 60 -17.74 -6.75 -38.35
N TYR A 61 -17.70 -7.72 -37.44
CA TYR A 61 -16.99 -8.99 -37.62
C TYR A 61 -17.58 -9.80 -38.79
N TYR A 62 -18.91 -9.95 -38.84
CA TYR A 62 -19.57 -10.64 -39.96
C TYR A 62 -19.40 -9.89 -41.28
N ARG A 63 -19.37 -8.56 -41.28
CA ARG A 63 -19.06 -7.73 -42.48
C ARG A 63 -17.61 -7.94 -42.95
N PHE A 64 -16.65 -8.02 -42.03
CA PHE A 64 -15.26 -8.30 -42.37
C PHE A 64 -15.10 -9.72 -42.94
N LEU A 65 -15.77 -10.71 -42.34
CA LEU A 65 -15.82 -12.06 -42.88
C LEU A 65 -16.44 -12.10 -44.28
N ASP A 66 -17.53 -11.36 -44.50
CA ASP A 66 -18.18 -11.25 -45.82
C ASP A 66 -17.23 -10.64 -46.85
N GLN A 67 -16.46 -9.61 -46.48
CA GLN A 67 -15.40 -9.06 -47.34
C GLN A 67 -14.32 -10.09 -47.69
N ILE A 68 -13.89 -10.91 -46.72
CA ILE A 68 -12.92 -11.99 -46.98
C ILE A 68 -13.53 -13.02 -47.94
N VAL A 69 -14.77 -13.45 -47.69
CA VAL A 69 -15.48 -14.45 -48.50
C VAL A 69 -15.69 -13.97 -49.93
N ILE A 70 -16.10 -12.70 -50.12
CA ILE A 70 -16.24 -12.07 -51.44
C ILE A 70 -14.88 -12.02 -52.16
N THR A 71 -13.80 -11.74 -51.43
CA THR A 71 -12.43 -11.72 -51.98
C THR A 71 -11.93 -13.14 -52.32
N VAL A 72 -12.47 -14.17 -51.65
CA VAL A 72 -12.08 -15.59 -51.75
C VAL A 72 -13.09 -16.42 -52.57
N GLN A 73 -13.94 -15.77 -53.39
CA GLN A 73 -15.15 -16.28 -54.07
C GLN A 73 -15.10 -17.59 -54.90
N ASN A 74 -14.05 -18.40 -54.80
CA ASN A 74 -14.04 -19.80 -55.24
C ASN A 74 -14.06 -20.84 -54.10
N LEU A 75 -14.18 -20.44 -52.82
CA LEU A 75 -14.33 -21.38 -51.69
C LEU A 75 -15.57 -21.09 -50.83
N SER A 76 -16.18 -22.16 -50.32
CA SER A 76 -17.36 -22.08 -49.45
C SER A 76 -17.00 -21.56 -48.05
N VAL A 77 -17.88 -20.76 -47.45
CA VAL A 77 -17.70 -20.16 -46.11
C VAL A 77 -17.43 -21.23 -45.04
N GLU A 78 -18.10 -22.38 -45.15
CA GLU A 78 -17.95 -23.52 -44.25
C GLU A 78 -16.55 -24.13 -44.29
N GLN A 79 -15.94 -24.20 -45.48
CA GLN A 79 -14.55 -24.67 -45.63
C GLN A 79 -13.55 -23.68 -45.05
N VAL A 80 -13.74 -22.38 -45.27
CA VAL A 80 -12.85 -21.35 -44.73
C VAL A 80 -12.94 -21.27 -43.21
N GLU A 81 -14.13 -21.37 -42.63
CA GLU A 81 -14.29 -21.39 -41.16
C GLU A 81 -13.63 -22.62 -40.55
N THR A 82 -13.80 -23.80 -41.17
CA THR A 82 -13.17 -25.04 -40.69
C THR A 82 -11.65 -24.94 -40.79
N GLU A 83 -11.13 -24.45 -41.90
CA GLU A 83 -9.68 -24.26 -42.10
C GLU A 83 -9.10 -23.19 -41.16
N MET A 84 -9.78 -22.06 -40.93
CA MET A 84 -9.34 -21.10 -39.92
C MET A 84 -9.40 -21.72 -38.52
N ARG A 85 -10.47 -22.43 -38.15
CA ARG A 85 -10.60 -23.01 -36.81
C ARG A 85 -9.54 -24.08 -36.51
N TYR A 86 -9.14 -24.87 -37.51
CA TYR A 86 -8.16 -25.95 -37.33
C TYR A 86 -6.71 -25.57 -37.67
N ASN A 87 -6.49 -24.67 -38.63
CA ASN A 87 -5.14 -24.30 -39.11
C ASN A 87 -4.67 -22.91 -38.68
N PHE A 88 -5.53 -22.06 -38.10
CA PHE A 88 -5.09 -20.77 -37.57
C PHE A 88 -4.20 -20.96 -36.34
N LYS A 89 -2.93 -20.57 -36.47
CA LYS A 89 -2.00 -20.54 -35.35
C LYS A 89 -1.99 -19.13 -34.77
N SER A 90 -2.31 -18.98 -33.49
CA SER A 90 -2.23 -17.67 -32.79
C SER A 90 -0.85 -17.03 -32.86
N VAL A 91 0.21 -17.82 -33.12
CA VAL A 91 1.57 -17.34 -33.42
C VAL A 91 1.61 -16.37 -34.61
N TRP A 92 0.72 -16.50 -35.59
CA TRP A 92 0.68 -15.61 -36.77
C TRP A 92 0.20 -14.20 -36.46
N LEU A 93 -0.46 -13.98 -35.31
CA LEU A 93 -0.82 -12.65 -34.82
C LEU A 93 0.36 -11.92 -34.17
N GLN A 94 1.49 -12.62 -33.93
CA GLN A 94 2.68 -11.94 -33.42
C GLN A 94 3.29 -11.04 -34.47
N ARG A 95 3.73 -9.86 -34.05
CA ARG A 95 4.48 -8.91 -34.86
C ARG A 95 5.99 -9.08 -34.59
N PRO A 96 6.72 -9.93 -35.35
CA PRO A 96 8.13 -10.22 -35.10
C PRO A 96 9.03 -8.97 -35.17
N GLU A 97 8.61 -7.96 -35.92
CA GLU A 97 9.26 -6.65 -36.02
C GLU A 97 9.38 -5.92 -34.69
N ARG A 98 8.56 -6.27 -33.68
CA ARG A 98 8.64 -5.67 -32.34
C ARG A 98 9.80 -6.19 -31.49
N TRP A 99 10.48 -7.27 -31.87
CA TRP A 99 11.69 -7.76 -31.20
C TRP A 99 12.93 -6.90 -31.52
N THR A 100 12.82 -5.60 -31.27
CA THR A 100 13.94 -4.66 -31.25
C THR A 100 14.62 -4.68 -29.87
N PHE A 101 15.79 -4.06 -29.72
CA PHE A 101 16.45 -3.96 -28.41
C PHE A 101 15.55 -3.30 -27.35
N PHE A 102 14.91 -2.17 -27.69
CA PHE A 102 13.99 -1.47 -26.80
C PHE A 102 12.68 -2.25 -26.56
N GLY A 103 12.15 -2.93 -27.58
CA GLY A 103 11.01 -3.84 -27.42
C GLY A 103 11.33 -5.02 -26.49
N SER A 104 12.53 -5.59 -26.61
CA SER A 104 13.03 -6.65 -25.73
C SER A 104 13.23 -6.16 -24.30
N MET A 105 13.71 -4.93 -24.11
CA MET A 105 13.83 -4.31 -22.80
C MET A 105 12.46 -4.08 -22.15
N PHE A 106 11.48 -3.61 -22.92
CA PHE A 106 10.10 -3.46 -22.45
C PHE A 106 9.50 -4.81 -22.06
N PHE A 107 9.66 -5.85 -22.90
CA PHE A 107 9.29 -7.22 -22.56
C PHE A 107 9.94 -7.68 -21.24
N CYS A 108 11.26 -7.53 -21.11
CA CYS A 108 11.99 -7.84 -19.88
C CYS A 108 11.42 -7.10 -18.66
N CYS A 109 11.12 -5.81 -18.80
CA CYS A 109 10.46 -5.01 -17.78
C CYS A 109 9.13 -5.62 -17.36
N THR A 110 8.25 -5.94 -18.32
CA THR A 110 6.95 -6.55 -18.02
C THR A 110 7.04 -7.92 -17.33
N VAL A 111 8.12 -8.68 -17.56
CA VAL A 111 8.35 -9.99 -16.94
C VAL A 111 8.78 -9.84 -15.48
N PHE A 112 9.82 -9.04 -15.18
CA PHE A 112 10.27 -8.91 -13.79
C PHE A 112 9.32 -8.06 -12.93
N THR A 113 8.54 -7.17 -13.53
CA THR A 113 7.47 -6.40 -12.85
C THR A 113 6.17 -7.17 -12.68
N THR A 114 6.09 -8.41 -13.21
CA THR A 114 4.90 -9.28 -13.18
C THR A 114 3.64 -8.66 -13.78
N ILE A 115 3.78 -7.73 -14.73
CA ILE A 115 2.65 -7.13 -15.45
C ILE A 115 2.17 -8.06 -16.55
N GLY A 116 3.10 -8.50 -17.42
CA GLY A 116 2.85 -9.54 -18.41
C GLY A 116 1.70 -9.29 -19.39
N TYR A 117 1.69 -8.16 -20.12
CA TYR A 117 0.64 -7.84 -21.12
C TYR A 117 0.35 -8.93 -22.16
N GLY A 118 1.30 -9.83 -22.41
CA GLY A 118 1.07 -10.96 -23.32
C GLY A 118 1.07 -10.60 -24.81
N GLU A 119 1.32 -9.35 -25.18
CA GLU A 119 1.41 -8.93 -26.59
C GLU A 119 2.72 -9.41 -27.25
N ILE A 120 3.84 -9.38 -26.53
CA ILE A 120 5.14 -9.92 -26.93
C ILE A 120 5.51 -11.04 -25.97
N TYR A 121 5.70 -12.26 -26.50
CA TYR A 121 6.07 -13.43 -25.69
C TYR A 121 6.93 -14.42 -26.48
N PRO A 122 7.82 -15.18 -25.81
CA PRO A 122 8.69 -16.14 -26.48
C PRO A 122 7.90 -17.34 -26.99
N VAL A 123 7.94 -17.55 -28.31
CA VAL A 123 7.30 -18.72 -28.95
C VAL A 123 8.24 -19.92 -29.06
N THR A 124 9.53 -19.68 -29.13
CA THR A 124 10.55 -20.72 -29.28
C THR A 124 10.77 -21.46 -27.97
N LEU A 125 11.02 -22.77 -28.03
CA LEU A 125 11.41 -23.57 -26.87
C LEU A 125 12.60 -22.96 -26.09
N PRO A 126 13.73 -22.59 -26.73
CA PRO A 126 14.83 -21.94 -26.03
C PRO A 126 14.41 -20.60 -25.41
N GLY A 127 13.60 -19.79 -26.09
CA GLY A 127 13.11 -18.51 -25.55
C GLY A 127 12.24 -18.69 -24.30
N LYS A 128 11.37 -19.71 -24.27
CA LYS A 128 10.55 -20.04 -23.09
C LYS A 128 11.42 -20.46 -21.91
N VAL A 129 12.43 -21.31 -22.15
CA VAL A 129 13.37 -21.73 -21.09
C VAL A 129 14.15 -20.55 -20.54
N VAL A 130 14.70 -19.68 -21.39
CA VAL A 130 15.39 -18.46 -20.97
C VAL A 130 14.46 -17.54 -20.17
N CYS A 131 13.21 -17.37 -20.60
CA CYS A 131 12.22 -16.56 -19.89
C CYS A 131 11.93 -17.07 -18.47
N VAL A 132 11.87 -18.40 -18.27
CA VAL A 132 11.67 -18.99 -16.94
C VAL A 132 12.82 -18.65 -15.99
N PHE A 133 14.08 -18.85 -16.43
CA PHE A 133 15.24 -18.50 -15.61
C PHE A 133 15.33 -16.99 -15.36
N TYR A 134 15.00 -16.19 -16.37
CA TYR A 134 14.97 -14.74 -16.26
C TYR A 134 13.94 -14.26 -15.22
N ALA A 135 12.72 -14.79 -15.26
CA ALA A 135 11.66 -14.44 -14.30
C ALA A 135 12.02 -14.87 -12.87
N MET A 136 12.63 -16.05 -12.70
CA MET A 136 13.04 -16.57 -11.39
C MET A 136 14.06 -15.67 -10.68
N MET A 137 14.95 -15.02 -11.42
CA MET A 137 15.92 -14.06 -10.87
C MET A 137 15.37 -12.63 -10.83
N GLY A 138 14.62 -12.24 -11.85
CA GLY A 138 14.09 -10.89 -12.01
C GLY A 138 13.01 -10.53 -10.99
N ILE A 139 12.06 -11.42 -10.71
CA ILE A 139 10.94 -11.12 -9.80
C ILE A 139 11.44 -10.85 -8.37
N PRO A 140 12.31 -11.68 -7.75
CA PRO A 140 12.87 -11.37 -6.43
C PRO A 140 13.67 -10.07 -6.40
N LEU A 141 14.45 -9.79 -7.46
CA LEU A 141 15.20 -8.54 -7.58
C LEU A 141 14.26 -7.34 -7.65
N MET A 142 13.18 -7.43 -8.44
CA MET A 142 12.18 -6.37 -8.54
C MET A 142 11.48 -6.14 -7.20
N LEU A 143 11.14 -7.20 -6.46
CA LEU A 143 10.56 -7.06 -5.12
C LEU A 143 11.51 -6.29 -4.18
N LEU A 144 12.81 -6.60 -4.20
CA LEU A 144 13.81 -5.86 -3.41
C LEU A 144 13.83 -4.37 -3.80
N VAL A 145 13.86 -4.07 -5.10
CA VAL A 145 13.82 -2.68 -5.60
C VAL A 145 12.55 -1.97 -5.16
N ILE A 146 11.39 -2.60 -5.32
CA ILE A 146 10.09 -2.02 -4.90
C ILE A 146 10.09 -1.73 -3.39
N LEU A 147 10.65 -2.63 -2.57
CA LEU A 147 10.73 -2.42 -1.12
C LEU A 147 11.63 -1.22 -0.78
N ASP A 148 12.83 -1.15 -1.33
CA ASP A 148 13.78 -0.07 -1.05
C ASP A 148 13.28 1.30 -1.56
N VAL A 149 12.80 1.34 -2.81
CA VAL A 149 12.22 2.55 -3.40
C VAL A 149 10.94 2.95 -2.68
N GLY A 150 10.11 2.00 -2.26
CA GLY A 150 8.90 2.25 -1.48
C GLY A 150 9.21 2.91 -0.14
N ASP A 151 10.26 2.48 0.55
CA ASP A 151 10.66 3.07 1.84
C ASP A 151 11.34 4.43 1.69
N PHE A 152 12.08 4.62 0.60
CA PHE A 152 12.59 5.94 0.21
C PHE A 152 11.43 6.91 -0.05
N LEU A 153 10.44 6.48 -0.84
CA LEU A 153 9.27 7.26 -1.17
C LEU A 153 8.43 7.58 0.07
N ALA A 154 8.21 6.63 0.97
CA ALA A 154 7.47 6.85 2.21
C ALA A 154 8.14 7.92 3.10
N ARG A 155 9.48 7.89 3.20
CA ARG A 155 10.27 8.92 3.92
C ARG A 155 10.16 10.28 3.25
N LEU A 156 10.22 10.32 1.92
CA LEU A 156 10.04 11.57 1.17
C LEU A 156 8.65 12.16 1.40
N MET A 157 7.60 11.34 1.27
CA MET A 157 6.21 11.75 1.48
C MET A 157 5.97 12.26 2.89
N THR A 158 6.56 11.60 3.89
CA THR A 158 6.53 12.07 5.28
C THR A 158 7.13 13.48 5.43
N ARG A 159 8.32 13.71 4.86
CA ARG A 159 8.97 15.02 4.92
C ARG A 159 8.15 16.09 4.22
N VAL A 160 7.64 15.79 3.03
CA VAL A 160 6.78 16.69 2.25
C VAL A 160 5.50 17.00 3.03
N TYR A 161 4.85 16.00 3.62
CA TYR A 161 3.64 16.18 4.43
C TYR A 161 3.88 17.10 5.63
N VAL A 162 4.94 16.84 6.42
CA VAL A 162 5.28 17.67 7.59
C VAL A 162 5.64 19.09 7.16
N HIS A 163 6.36 19.24 6.04
CA HIS A 163 6.72 20.54 5.49
C HIS A 163 5.47 21.32 5.05
N ILE A 164 4.58 20.71 4.28
CA ILE A 164 3.30 21.31 3.84
C ILE A 164 2.45 21.66 5.06
N TYR A 165 2.30 20.75 6.02
CA TYR A 165 1.53 21.01 7.24
C TYR A 165 2.08 22.20 8.03
N THR A 166 3.41 22.29 8.16
CA THR A 166 4.08 23.40 8.85
C THR A 166 3.91 24.71 8.07
N LEU A 167 4.08 24.70 6.75
CA LEU A 167 3.85 25.85 5.88
C LEU A 167 2.39 26.32 5.94
N CYS A 168 1.43 25.40 5.84
CA CYS A 168 0.00 25.70 5.97
C CYS A 168 -0.31 26.29 7.34
N LYS A 169 0.26 25.76 8.42
CA LYS A 169 0.09 26.32 9.78
C LYS A 169 0.65 27.73 9.89
N ILE A 170 1.79 28.02 9.27
CA ILE A 170 2.37 29.37 9.20
C ILE A 170 1.46 30.30 8.39
N LEU A 171 1.00 29.89 7.21
CA LEU A 171 0.10 30.67 6.37
C LEU A 171 -1.24 30.97 7.06
N LEU A 172 -1.83 29.96 7.71
CA LEU A 172 -3.07 30.10 8.50
C LEU A 172 -2.86 30.99 9.73
N SER A 173 -1.72 30.92 10.40
CA SER A 173 -1.41 31.79 11.54
C SER A 173 -1.19 33.25 11.11
N HIS A 174 -0.59 33.50 9.95
CA HIS A 174 -0.46 34.84 9.35
C HIS A 174 -1.79 35.41 8.87
N ALA A 175 -2.69 34.59 8.31
CA ALA A 175 -4.05 35.02 7.96
C ALA A 175 -4.86 35.37 9.22
N CYS A 176 -4.73 34.55 10.28
CA CYS A 176 -5.40 34.80 11.56
C CYS A 176 -4.83 36.01 12.32
N SER A 177 -3.52 36.24 12.28
CA SER A 177 -2.88 37.38 12.94
C SER A 177 -3.20 38.70 12.23
N ARG A 178 -3.31 38.70 10.90
CA ARG A 178 -3.72 39.86 10.10
C ARG A 178 -5.19 40.22 10.34
N CYS A 179 -6.08 39.24 10.42
CA CYS A 179 -7.48 39.45 10.83
C CYS A 179 -7.59 39.95 12.28
N ARG A 180 -6.76 39.46 13.21
CA ARG A 180 -6.73 39.93 14.61
C ARG A 180 -6.17 41.36 14.74
N ALA A 181 -5.15 41.70 13.96
CA ALA A 181 -4.60 43.06 13.91
C ALA A 181 -5.61 44.05 13.34
N GLN A 182 -6.36 43.65 12.29
CA GLN A 182 -7.40 44.47 11.68
C GLN A 182 -8.62 44.65 12.60
N LYS A 183 -8.98 43.63 13.41
CA LYS A 183 -10.01 43.75 14.46
C LYS A 183 -9.58 44.68 15.59
N ARG A 184 -8.32 44.62 16.03
CA ARG A 184 -7.76 45.54 17.06
C ARG A 184 -7.66 46.98 16.56
N ALA A 185 -7.35 47.21 15.29
CA ALA A 185 -7.35 48.54 14.68
C ALA A 185 -8.77 49.12 14.54
N ALA A 186 -9.79 48.27 14.31
CA ALA A 186 -11.19 48.67 14.29
C ALA A 186 -11.74 48.98 15.71
N GLU A 187 -11.29 48.26 16.74
CA GLU A 187 -11.66 48.51 18.14
C GLU A 187 -10.93 49.73 18.74
N SER A 188 -9.73 50.08 18.26
CA SER A 188 -9.02 51.30 18.70
C SER A 188 -9.60 52.61 18.14
N GLY A 189 -10.48 52.53 17.14
CA GLY A 189 -11.17 53.71 16.57
C GLY A 189 -12.43 54.15 17.32
N HIS A 190 -12.83 53.44 18.39
CA HIS A 190 -14.11 53.66 19.08
C HIS A 190 -13.96 54.17 20.53
N TRP A 191 -12.85 54.83 20.86
CA TRP A 191 -12.61 55.38 22.21
C TRP A 191 -12.18 56.85 22.20
N ALA A 192 -12.89 57.70 21.46
CA ALA A 192 -12.83 59.14 21.67
C ALA A 192 -14.00 59.58 22.56
N MET A 193 -13.64 59.98 23.78
CA MET A 193 -14.43 60.74 24.77
C MET A 193 -15.58 59.98 25.47
N ASP A 194 -15.32 59.46 26.67
CA ASP A 194 -15.96 59.99 27.89
C ASP A 194 -15.21 59.56 29.16
N GLY A 195 -15.14 60.44 30.16
CA GLY A 195 -14.83 60.14 31.56
C GLY A 195 -13.51 59.43 31.89
N GLY A 196 -12.51 60.20 32.33
CA GLY A 196 -11.20 59.68 32.73
C GLY A 196 -11.23 58.54 33.74
N THR A 197 -10.69 57.39 33.35
CA THR A 197 -10.07 56.39 34.24
C THR A 197 -9.08 55.58 33.39
N PHE A 198 -7.78 55.81 33.60
CA PHE A 198 -6.74 54.99 32.99
C PHE A 198 -6.47 53.77 33.88
N VAL A 199 -6.80 52.57 33.40
CA VAL A 199 -6.27 51.33 33.98
C VAL A 199 -5.18 50.80 33.05
N ILE A 200 -3.94 51.09 33.41
CA ILE A 200 -2.75 50.50 32.80
C ILE A 200 -2.63 49.08 33.36
N ARG A 201 -2.90 48.06 32.53
CA ARG A 201 -2.66 46.67 32.91
C ARG A 201 -1.18 46.33 32.66
N HIS A 202 -0.35 46.56 33.67
CA HIS A 202 0.97 45.93 33.80
C HIS A 202 0.85 44.84 34.86
N ASP A 203 0.61 43.59 34.44
CA ASP A 203 0.80 42.44 35.33
C ASP A 203 2.31 42.10 35.35
N VAL A 204 3.06 42.86 36.16
CA VAL A 204 4.34 42.42 36.73
C VAL A 204 4.12 42.36 38.24
N VAL A 205 3.67 41.21 38.71
CA VAL A 205 3.58 40.90 40.13
C VAL A 205 5.01 40.64 40.62
N ILE A 206 5.58 41.62 41.30
CA ILE A 206 6.80 41.44 42.09
C ILE A 206 6.39 40.61 43.31
N HIS A 207 6.71 39.31 43.31
CA HIS A 207 6.59 38.47 44.50
C HIS A 207 7.67 38.86 45.52
N GLU A 208 7.30 38.94 46.79
CA GLU A 208 8.23 38.99 47.92
C GLU A 208 9.23 37.83 47.84
N PRO A 209 10.48 38.00 48.29
CA PRO A 209 11.47 36.94 48.28
C PRO A 209 10.98 35.77 49.14
N PHE A 210 10.97 34.58 48.54
CA PHE A 210 10.62 33.33 49.22
C PHE A 210 11.51 33.11 50.45
N ASP A 211 10.89 32.76 51.58
CA ASP A 211 11.60 32.33 52.78
C ASP A 211 12.35 31.01 52.50
N ILE A 212 13.57 30.90 53.00
CA ILE A 212 14.51 29.79 52.78
C ILE A 212 13.89 28.45 53.21
N ARG A 213 12.93 28.49 54.14
CA ARG A 213 12.22 27.31 54.64
C ARG A 213 11.30 26.68 53.58
N ASP A 214 10.69 27.47 52.70
CA ASP A 214 9.80 26.98 51.65
C ASP A 214 10.57 26.36 50.48
N VAL A 215 11.79 26.85 50.22
CA VAL A 215 12.70 26.28 49.21
C VAL A 215 13.18 24.89 49.66
N LEU A 216 13.45 24.69 50.95
CA LEU A 216 13.86 23.39 51.50
C LEU A 216 12.76 22.32 51.38
N HIS A 217 11.49 22.70 51.59
CA HIS A 217 10.37 21.78 51.40
C HIS A 217 10.16 21.41 49.92
N SER A 218 10.36 22.33 48.98
CA SER A 218 10.27 22.02 47.55
C SER A 218 11.38 21.06 47.08
N GLN A 219 12.59 21.16 47.63
CA GLN A 219 13.70 20.27 47.26
C GLN A 219 13.54 18.85 47.82
N ALA A 220 12.86 18.69 48.95
CA ALA A 220 12.55 17.38 49.51
C ALA A 220 11.53 16.61 48.65
N ASP A 221 10.50 17.29 48.13
CA ASP A 221 9.51 16.71 47.24
C ASP A 221 10.09 16.32 45.88
N VAL A 222 10.95 17.17 45.30
CA VAL A 222 11.66 16.86 44.04
C VAL A 222 12.56 15.62 44.19
N ARG A 223 13.16 15.41 45.37
CA ARG A 223 13.98 14.22 45.66
C ARG A 223 13.15 12.95 45.83
N HIS A 224 11.94 13.04 46.38
CA HIS A 224 11.03 11.89 46.48
C HIS A 224 10.49 11.49 45.10
N GLN A 225 10.18 12.47 44.26
CA GLN A 225 9.69 12.23 42.89
C GLN A 225 10.77 11.62 41.99
N SER A 226 12.05 11.96 42.17
CA SER A 226 13.15 11.36 41.41
C SER A 226 13.42 9.90 41.79
N ILE A 227 13.32 9.55 43.08
CA ILE A 227 13.45 8.16 43.56
C ILE A 227 12.28 7.30 43.03
N GLN A 228 11.07 7.85 42.99
CA GLN A 228 9.90 7.15 42.45
C GLN A 228 10.02 6.92 40.92
N LEU A 229 10.56 7.90 40.18
CA LEU A 229 10.83 7.76 38.74
C LEU A 229 11.93 6.71 38.46
N GLN A 230 12.96 6.65 39.31
CA GLN A 230 14.06 5.71 39.18
C GLN A 230 13.63 4.26 39.48
N ASN A 231 12.79 4.06 40.49
CA ASN A 231 12.18 2.75 40.76
C ASN A 231 11.22 2.31 39.63
N ASN A 232 10.46 3.24 39.04
CA ASN A 232 9.60 2.93 37.89
C ASN A 232 10.41 2.57 36.64
N LYS A 233 11.58 3.20 36.43
CA LYS A 233 12.52 2.84 35.35
C LYS A 233 13.03 1.41 35.51
N GLU A 234 13.45 1.00 36.70
CA GLU A 234 13.91 -0.38 36.95
C GLU A 234 12.81 -1.43 36.73
N ILE A 235 11.57 -1.11 37.10
CA ILE A 235 10.42 -1.99 36.85
C ILE A 235 10.18 -2.13 35.35
N PHE A 236 10.26 -1.04 34.59
CA PHE A 236 10.14 -1.05 33.13
C PHE A 236 11.27 -1.86 32.46
N GLU A 237 12.52 -1.71 32.93
CA GLU A 237 13.65 -2.50 32.42
C GLU A 237 13.47 -4.00 32.68
N LYS A 238 12.93 -4.37 33.85
CA LYS A 238 12.62 -5.78 34.17
C LYS A 238 11.45 -6.33 33.34
N ILE A 239 10.46 -5.50 33.00
CA ILE A 239 9.36 -5.88 32.09
C ILE A 239 9.89 -6.07 30.66
N LEU A 240 10.75 -5.17 30.18
CA LEU A 240 11.38 -5.24 28.86
C LEU A 240 12.30 -6.48 28.74
N ALA A 241 13.06 -6.79 29.78
CA ALA A 241 13.89 -7.99 29.85
C ALA A 241 13.05 -9.29 29.84
N ARG A 242 11.86 -9.26 30.44
CA ARG A 242 10.92 -10.40 30.44
C ARG A 242 10.25 -10.61 29.07
N GLU A 243 9.94 -9.53 28.36
CA GLU A 243 9.38 -9.59 27.00
C GLU A 243 10.42 -10.09 25.97
N ASN A 244 11.69 -9.65 26.11
CA ASN A 244 12.79 -10.16 25.30
C ASN A 244 13.07 -11.66 25.52
N LEU A 245 12.83 -12.21 26.71
CA LEU A 245 12.96 -13.64 27.00
C LEU A 245 11.82 -14.49 26.42
N LEU A 246 10.65 -13.91 26.13
CA LEU A 246 9.50 -14.60 25.53
C LEU A 246 9.58 -14.72 24.01
N ARG A 247 10.44 -13.93 23.35
CA ARG A 247 10.70 -14.02 21.91
C ARG A 247 11.73 -15.11 21.62
N LYS A 248 11.29 -16.37 21.59
CA LYS A 248 12.11 -17.51 21.15
C LYS A 248 12.57 -17.34 19.69
N SER A 249 13.84 -16.94 19.55
CA SER A 249 14.85 -17.27 18.50
C SER A 249 14.53 -17.11 17.00
N PRO A 250 15.53 -16.61 16.24
CA PRO A 250 16.22 -17.50 15.29
C PRO A 250 17.74 -17.57 15.51
N LEU A 251 18.24 -18.81 15.38
CA LEU A 251 19.62 -19.28 15.16
C LEU A 251 20.73 -18.93 16.15
N LEU A 252 21.20 -19.98 16.83
CA LEU A 252 22.29 -20.05 17.80
C LEU A 252 23.65 -19.86 17.09
N ARG A 253 24.33 -18.74 17.37
CA ARG A 253 25.71 -18.46 16.93
C ARG A 253 26.69 -19.04 17.96
N SER A 254 27.68 -19.81 17.51
CA SER A 254 28.56 -20.66 18.32
C SER A 254 29.39 -19.92 19.38
N LEU A 255 29.46 -20.55 20.56
CA LEU A 255 30.04 -20.10 21.84
C LEU A 255 31.59 -20.06 21.92
N SER A 256 32.30 -19.78 20.81
CA SER A 256 33.75 -20.03 20.79
C SER A 256 34.65 -18.83 21.14
N CYS A 257 34.14 -17.59 21.24
CA CYS A 257 34.98 -16.43 21.57
C CYS A 257 34.22 -15.37 22.41
N PRO A 258 34.48 -15.24 23.72
CA PRO A 258 33.84 -14.22 24.57
C PRO A 258 34.33 -12.79 24.30
N GLU A 259 35.51 -12.62 23.69
CA GLU A 259 36.12 -11.32 23.36
C GLU A 259 35.47 -10.60 22.16
N LEU A 260 34.71 -11.32 21.32
CA LEU A 260 34.03 -10.72 20.16
C LEU A 260 32.74 -9.96 20.54
N ASN A 261 32.29 -10.06 21.80
CA ASN A 261 31.12 -9.37 22.33
C ASN A 261 31.41 -7.95 22.84
N GLN A 262 32.68 -7.56 22.95
CA GLN A 262 33.08 -6.24 23.45
C GLN A 262 33.36 -5.21 22.35
N LEU A 263 33.30 -5.60 21.07
CA LEU A 263 33.42 -4.66 19.97
C LEU A 263 32.05 -3.97 19.73
N PRO A 264 31.98 -2.63 19.74
CA PRO A 264 30.81 -1.95 19.18
C PRO A 264 30.68 -2.38 17.71
N PRO A 265 29.45 -2.59 17.20
CA PRO A 265 29.27 -3.03 15.83
C PRO A 265 29.98 -2.05 14.88
N PRO A 266 30.72 -2.53 13.86
CA PRO A 266 31.42 -1.66 12.95
C PRO A 266 30.41 -0.71 12.30
N LYS A 267 30.59 0.59 12.54
CA LYS A 267 29.89 1.66 11.83
C LYS A 267 30.32 1.58 10.37
N GLY A 268 29.61 0.78 9.57
CA GLY A 268 29.94 0.58 8.16
C GLY A 268 29.37 -0.67 7.51
N TYR A 269 28.87 -1.65 8.28
CA TYR A 269 28.24 -2.86 7.72
C TYR A 269 26.82 -3.06 8.28
N ALA A 270 25.95 -2.09 8.03
CA ALA A 270 24.49 -2.25 8.10
C ALA A 270 23.97 -2.83 6.78
N ILE A 271 24.63 -3.87 6.28
CA ILE A 271 24.27 -4.55 5.05
C ILE A 271 23.33 -5.69 5.46
N TRP A 272 22.01 -5.42 5.36
CA TRP A 272 20.87 -6.35 5.45
C TRP A 272 20.18 -6.61 6.80
N ASP A 273 19.92 -5.58 7.63
CA ASP A 273 18.86 -5.70 8.63
C ASP A 273 17.48 -5.38 8.01
N PHE A 274 16.85 -6.41 7.41
CA PHE A 274 15.53 -6.31 6.79
C PHE A 274 14.37 -6.24 7.80
N THR A 275 14.63 -6.38 9.09
CA THR A 275 13.57 -6.45 10.11
C THR A 275 12.94 -5.09 10.43
N GLY A 276 13.63 -3.99 10.12
CA GLY A 276 13.14 -2.62 10.30
C GLY A 276 12.67 -1.90 9.03
N LEU A 277 12.58 -2.60 7.89
CA LEU A 277 12.14 -2.01 6.61
C LEU A 277 10.62 -1.73 6.56
N GLY A 278 9.83 -2.22 7.51
CA GLY A 278 8.37 -1.99 7.57
C GLY A 278 7.92 -1.00 8.66
N ASP A 279 8.57 -1.04 9.83
CA ASP A 279 8.04 -0.45 11.07
C ASP A 279 8.03 1.09 11.08
N ARG A 280 8.85 1.75 10.25
CA ARG A 280 8.84 3.23 10.16
C ARG A 280 7.62 3.78 9.44
N MET A 281 6.86 2.94 8.72
CA MET A 281 5.67 3.36 7.99
C MET A 281 4.42 3.34 8.88
N GLU A 282 4.43 2.58 9.99
CA GLU A 282 3.28 2.44 10.90
C GLU A 282 3.14 3.58 11.91
N MET A 283 4.22 4.31 12.21
CA MET A 283 4.20 5.40 13.20
C MET A 283 3.71 6.74 12.64
N LEU A 284 3.35 6.77 11.36
CA LEU A 284 2.84 7.96 10.70
C LEU A 284 1.35 7.81 10.43
N ASP A 285 0.55 8.59 11.17
CA ASP A 285 -0.87 8.83 10.90
C ASP A 285 -1.04 9.66 9.60
N VAL A 286 -0.43 9.22 8.51
CA VAL A 286 -0.75 9.72 7.18
C VAL A 286 -2.15 9.22 6.85
N PRO A 287 -3.11 10.10 6.57
CA PRO A 287 -4.46 9.67 6.24
C PRO A 287 -4.41 8.86 4.94
N PHE A 288 -5.07 7.70 4.92
CA PHE A 288 -5.22 6.85 3.73
C PHE A 288 -5.64 7.65 2.48
N VAL A 289 -6.48 8.66 2.72
CA VAL A 289 -6.95 9.62 1.70
C VAL A 289 -5.79 10.34 1.00
N LEU A 290 -4.71 10.70 1.70
CA LEU A 290 -3.55 11.36 1.09
C LEU A 290 -2.81 10.43 0.14
N ILE A 291 -2.68 9.15 0.50
CA ILE A 291 -1.99 8.16 -0.34
C ILE A 291 -2.82 7.85 -1.58
N LEU A 292 -4.13 7.69 -1.40
CA LEU A 292 -5.07 7.53 -2.50
C LEU A 292 -5.01 8.73 -3.45
N PHE A 293 -4.94 9.95 -2.90
CA PHE A 293 -4.76 11.18 -3.69
C PHE A 293 -3.45 11.17 -4.48
N ILE A 294 -2.34 10.74 -3.89
CA ILE A 294 -1.04 10.64 -4.58
C ILE A 294 -1.11 9.64 -5.73
N VAL A 295 -1.72 8.47 -5.52
CA VAL A 295 -1.91 7.45 -6.57
C VAL A 295 -2.74 8.03 -7.73
N PHE A 296 -3.87 8.67 -7.44
CA PHE A 296 -4.70 9.28 -8.47
C PHE A 296 -4.01 10.46 -9.17
N ALA A 297 -3.26 11.28 -8.44
CA ALA A 297 -2.49 12.38 -9.03
C ALA A 297 -1.39 11.85 -9.96
N TYR A 298 -0.74 10.73 -9.60
CA TYR A 298 0.25 10.07 -10.44
C TYR A 298 -0.38 9.50 -11.72
N ILE A 299 -1.50 8.79 -11.60
CA ILE A 299 -2.26 8.27 -12.75
C ILE A 299 -2.73 9.42 -13.65
N PHE A 300 -3.22 10.52 -13.06
CA PHE A 300 -3.69 11.68 -13.80
C PHE A 300 -2.55 12.35 -14.57
N PHE A 301 -1.42 12.59 -13.90
CA PHE A 301 -0.24 13.19 -14.51
C PHE A 301 0.29 12.34 -15.68
N PHE A 302 0.41 11.03 -15.49
CA PHE A 302 0.90 10.13 -16.54
C PHE A 302 -0.12 9.96 -17.67
N GLY A 303 -1.42 9.94 -17.36
CA GLY A 303 -2.51 9.89 -18.32
C GLY A 303 -2.58 11.10 -19.25
N LEU A 304 -2.08 12.27 -18.82
CA LEU A 304 -1.92 13.46 -19.68
C LEU A 304 -0.68 13.38 -20.59
N ILE A 305 0.37 12.70 -20.13
CA ILE A 305 1.65 12.60 -20.86
C ILE A 305 1.59 11.53 -21.94
N LEU A 306 0.96 10.39 -21.66
CA LEU A 306 0.91 9.24 -22.58
C LEU A 306 0.38 9.61 -23.99
N PRO A 307 -0.75 10.33 -24.15
CA PRO A 307 -1.25 10.72 -25.47
C PRO A 307 -0.30 11.64 -26.25
N VAL A 308 0.63 12.33 -25.58
CA VAL A 308 1.65 13.16 -26.23
C VAL A 308 2.75 12.30 -26.85
N TRP A 309 3.01 11.11 -26.30
CA TRP A 309 4.01 10.17 -26.82
C TRP A 309 3.43 9.14 -27.77
N GLU A 310 2.17 8.77 -27.55
CA GLU A 310 1.48 7.69 -28.24
C GLU A 310 0.13 8.22 -28.73
N THR A 311 0.01 8.45 -30.05
CA THR A 311 -1.20 9.04 -30.65
C THR A 311 -2.41 8.12 -30.66
N GLU A 312 -2.21 6.83 -30.38
CA GLU A 312 -3.25 5.80 -30.36
C GLU A 312 -4.13 5.87 -29.09
N PHE A 313 -3.67 6.50 -28.01
CA PHE A 313 -4.45 6.61 -26.77
C PHE A 313 -5.50 7.72 -26.89
N THR A 314 -6.78 7.36 -26.83
CA THR A 314 -7.90 8.32 -26.93
C THR A 314 -8.72 8.39 -25.65
N GLY A 315 -9.22 9.58 -25.31
CA GLY A 315 -10.17 9.77 -24.20
C GLY A 315 -9.66 9.24 -22.84
N PHE A 316 -10.26 8.14 -22.37
CA PHE A 316 -10.00 7.54 -21.05
C PHE A 316 -8.96 6.40 -21.07
N ASP A 317 -8.60 5.89 -22.25
CA ASP A 317 -7.64 4.82 -22.46
C ASP A 317 -6.30 5.01 -21.74
N PRO A 318 -5.66 6.20 -21.74
CA PRO A 318 -4.36 6.36 -21.07
C PRO A 318 -4.48 6.23 -19.55
N TYR A 319 -5.57 6.68 -18.94
CA TYR A 319 -5.79 6.55 -17.49
C TYR A 319 -6.11 5.10 -17.11
N TYR A 320 -6.90 4.42 -17.92
CA TYR A 320 -7.18 3.00 -17.78
C TYR A 320 -5.88 2.17 -17.88
N PHE A 321 -5.06 2.43 -18.91
CA PHE A 321 -3.74 1.82 -19.06
C PHE A 321 -2.86 2.04 -17.82
N CYS A 322 -2.71 3.29 -17.37
CA CYS A 322 -1.96 3.60 -16.14
C CYS A 322 -2.43 2.75 -14.96
N PHE A 323 -3.74 2.67 -14.72
CA PHE A 323 -4.28 1.92 -13.61
C PHE A 323 -3.98 0.42 -13.71
N ILE A 324 -4.35 -0.23 -14.83
CA ILE A 324 -4.18 -1.69 -15.00
C ILE A 324 -2.70 -2.11 -14.97
N THR A 325 -1.82 -1.23 -15.44
CA THR A 325 -0.37 -1.43 -15.46
C THR A 325 0.23 -1.34 -14.06
N LEU A 326 -0.12 -0.29 -13.31
CA LEU A 326 0.43 -0.05 -11.97
C LEU A 326 -0.13 -1.02 -10.91
N THR A 327 -1.33 -1.57 -11.14
CA THR A 327 -1.90 -2.64 -10.31
C THR A 327 -1.44 -4.03 -10.74
N THR A 328 -0.51 -4.14 -11.69
CA THR A 328 -0.03 -5.41 -12.28
C THR A 328 -1.14 -6.34 -12.78
N ILE A 329 -2.24 -5.78 -13.29
CA ILE A 329 -3.30 -6.57 -13.94
C ILE A 329 -2.88 -6.89 -15.38
N GLY A 330 -2.41 -5.87 -16.11
CA GLY A 330 -1.76 -6.02 -17.41
C GLY A 330 -2.60 -6.76 -18.46
N PHE A 331 -3.83 -6.33 -18.74
CA PHE A 331 -4.68 -7.00 -19.76
C PHE A 331 -4.05 -7.08 -21.15
N GLY A 332 -3.22 -6.08 -21.51
CA GLY A 332 -2.53 -6.06 -22.81
C GLY A 332 -3.46 -5.75 -23.99
N ASP A 333 -4.67 -5.28 -23.70
CA ASP A 333 -5.62 -4.70 -24.65
C ASP A 333 -5.12 -3.38 -25.23
N ILE A 334 -4.44 -2.57 -24.42
CA ILE A 334 -3.81 -1.32 -24.83
C ILE A 334 -2.36 -1.31 -24.35
N VAL A 335 -1.42 -1.10 -25.26
CA VAL A 335 0.02 -1.09 -24.98
C VAL A 335 0.69 0.00 -25.84
N PRO A 336 1.70 0.72 -25.33
CA PRO A 336 2.48 1.66 -26.13
C PRO A 336 3.08 0.99 -27.37
N ASN A 337 3.07 1.67 -28.51
CA ASN A 337 3.54 1.13 -29.77
C ASN A 337 4.89 1.71 -30.21
N HIS A 338 5.25 2.91 -29.78
CA HIS A 338 6.45 3.58 -30.25
C HIS A 338 7.72 3.13 -29.51
N PRO A 339 8.70 2.54 -30.21
CA PRO A 339 9.89 1.96 -29.58
C PRO A 339 10.79 2.99 -28.88
N LYS A 340 10.68 4.27 -29.24
CA LYS A 340 11.46 5.37 -28.65
C LYS A 340 11.05 5.68 -27.20
N TYR A 341 9.77 5.51 -26.86
CA TYR A 341 9.23 5.90 -25.56
C TYR A 341 9.10 4.71 -24.58
N PHE A 342 9.44 3.49 -25.00
CA PHE A 342 9.39 2.29 -24.16
C PHE A 342 10.27 2.35 -22.92
N MET A 343 11.50 2.85 -23.06
CA MET A 343 12.42 2.99 -21.91
C MET A 343 11.87 3.99 -20.90
N LEU A 344 11.38 5.14 -21.37
CA LEU A 344 10.82 6.18 -20.53
C LEU A 344 9.56 5.66 -19.81
N THR A 345 8.65 5.02 -20.55
CA THR A 345 7.47 4.37 -20.01
C THR A 345 7.81 3.31 -18.97
N SER A 346 8.84 2.49 -19.21
CA SER A 346 9.31 1.48 -18.25
C SER A 346 9.80 2.11 -16.94
N LEU A 347 10.52 3.23 -17.01
CA LEU A 347 10.94 3.97 -15.82
C LEU A 347 9.73 4.51 -15.03
N PHE A 348 8.72 5.06 -15.71
CA PHE A 348 7.49 5.49 -15.08
C PHE A 348 6.78 4.31 -14.40
N ILE A 349 6.64 3.18 -15.09
CA ILE A 349 6.05 1.96 -14.51
C ILE A 349 6.76 1.56 -13.20
N ILE A 350 8.10 1.54 -13.18
CA ILE A 350 8.86 1.18 -11.97
C ILE A 350 8.58 2.15 -10.81
N VAL A 351 8.55 3.46 -11.08
CA VAL A 351 8.24 4.48 -10.05
C VAL A 351 6.80 4.35 -9.56
N GLY A 352 5.84 4.21 -10.48
CA GLY A 352 4.44 4.06 -10.13
C GLY A 352 4.16 2.76 -9.35
N MET A 353 4.85 1.68 -9.68
CA MET A 353 4.81 0.41 -8.94
C MET A 353 5.30 0.57 -7.49
N ALA A 354 6.32 1.40 -7.26
CA ALA A 354 6.78 1.70 -5.90
C ALA A 354 5.73 2.52 -5.11
N ILE A 355 5.06 3.49 -5.76
CA ILE A 355 3.95 4.25 -5.17
C ILE A 355 2.80 3.30 -4.82
N MET A 356 2.41 2.41 -5.74
CA MET A 356 1.35 1.42 -5.51
C MET A 356 1.71 0.42 -4.41
N SER A 357 2.97 -0.04 -4.34
CA SER A 357 3.42 -0.94 -3.27
C SER A 357 3.32 -0.27 -1.89
N MET A 358 3.73 1.00 -1.79
CA MET A 358 3.54 1.79 -0.56
C MET A 358 2.04 1.87 -0.19
N ALA A 359 1.18 2.14 -1.17
CA ALA A 359 -0.27 2.20 -0.96
C ALA A 359 -0.85 0.85 -0.49
N PHE A 360 -0.43 -0.26 -1.09
CA PHE A 360 -0.87 -1.60 -0.70
C PHE A 360 -0.39 -1.99 0.69
N LYS A 361 0.88 -1.75 1.03
CA LYS A 361 1.44 -2.02 2.36
C LYS A 361 0.60 -1.34 3.44
N LEU A 362 0.29 -0.05 3.28
CA LEU A 362 -0.51 0.72 4.23
C LEU A 362 -1.98 0.29 4.26
N SER A 363 -2.56 -0.02 3.10
CA SER A 363 -3.92 -0.55 2.99
C SER A 363 -4.05 -1.86 3.76
N GLN A 364 -3.06 -2.76 3.64
CA GLN A 364 -3.06 -4.06 4.31
C GLN A 364 -3.11 -3.90 5.83
N THR A 365 -2.26 -3.05 6.42
CA THR A 365 -2.26 -2.83 7.87
C THR A 365 -3.62 -2.35 8.37
N ARG A 366 -4.25 -1.39 7.68
CA ARG A 366 -5.57 -0.85 8.07
C ARG A 366 -6.71 -1.85 7.88
N ILE A 367 -6.72 -2.59 6.77
CA ILE A 367 -7.73 -3.62 6.49
C ILE A 367 -7.65 -4.72 7.54
N VAL A 368 -6.46 -5.17 7.92
CA VAL A 368 -6.28 -6.18 8.96
C VAL A 368 -6.78 -5.68 10.32
N SER A 369 -6.48 -4.43 10.70
CA SER A 369 -7.02 -3.83 11.93
C SER A 369 -8.56 -3.80 11.93
N CYS A 370 -9.18 -3.26 10.87
CA CYS A 370 -10.64 -3.23 10.76
C CYS A 370 -11.27 -4.63 10.80
N TYR A 371 -10.61 -5.61 10.17
CA TYR A 371 -11.08 -6.99 10.16
C TYR A 371 -11.02 -7.62 11.55
N LEU A 372 -9.94 -7.39 12.30
CA LEU A 372 -9.79 -7.86 13.68
C LEU A 372 -10.81 -7.21 14.61
N ASP A 373 -11.08 -5.91 14.47
CA ASP A 373 -12.08 -5.20 15.26
C ASP A 373 -13.49 -5.74 15.00
N MET A 374 -13.87 -5.90 13.72
CA MET A 374 -15.15 -6.49 13.33
C MET A 374 -15.30 -7.92 13.85
N TYR A 375 -14.24 -8.73 13.77
CA TYR A 375 -14.23 -10.09 14.31
C TYR A 375 -14.42 -10.08 15.83
N PHE A 376 -13.73 -9.20 16.55
CA PHE A 376 -13.82 -9.10 18.01
C PHE A 376 -15.24 -8.72 18.44
N GLU A 377 -15.86 -7.74 17.77
CA GLU A 377 -17.27 -7.38 17.96
C GLU A 377 -18.23 -8.55 17.72
N LEU A 378 -18.02 -9.31 16.65
CA LEU A 378 -18.85 -10.48 16.33
C LEU A 378 -18.67 -11.59 17.38
N PHE A 379 -17.44 -11.84 17.81
CA PHE A 379 -17.10 -12.81 18.85
C PHE A 379 -17.74 -12.47 20.19
N VAL A 380 -17.66 -11.20 20.61
CA VAL A 380 -18.27 -10.70 21.85
C VAL A 380 -19.80 -10.85 21.77
N LYS A 381 -20.43 -10.43 20.66
CA LYS A 381 -21.89 -10.57 20.49
C LYS A 381 -22.37 -12.02 20.50
N LEU A 382 -21.59 -12.97 19.99
CA LEU A 382 -21.96 -14.39 19.95
C LEU A 382 -21.69 -15.12 21.28
N ASN A 383 -20.73 -14.69 22.09
CA ASN A 383 -20.42 -15.31 23.39
C ASN A 383 -21.13 -14.65 24.59
N CYS A 384 -21.47 -13.36 24.54
CA CYS A 384 -22.26 -12.69 25.59
C CYS A 384 -23.78 -12.96 25.49
N LYS A 385 -24.24 -13.68 24.46
CA LYS A 385 -25.64 -14.10 24.31
C LYS A 385 -25.95 -15.48 24.92
N LYS A 386 -25.00 -16.08 25.64
CA LYS A 386 -25.14 -17.28 26.47
C LYS A 386 -24.88 -16.93 27.92
#